data_AF-A0AA46SKK0-F1
#
_entry.id   AF-A0AA46SKK0-F1
#
_cell.length_a   1.000
_cell.length_b   1.000
_cell.length_c   1.000
_cell.angle_alpha   90.00
_cell.angle_beta   90.00
_cell.angle_gamma   90.00
#
_symmetry.space_group_name_H-M   'P 1'
#
loop_
_entity.id
_entity.type
_entity.pdbx_description
1 polymer ?
#
loop_
_entity_poly.entity_id
_entity_poly.type
_entity_poly.pdbx_seq_one_letter_code
_entity_poly.pdbx_strand_id
1 'polypeptide(L)'
;MKHEKEKAYRVKSLSQDILEHLMEDNTIYRHEDLKHVIEMLARSVSDLVTLYTEREADHETALKGTISKMRIGYNVLQYKETSKMVRKQDKYHQMP
;
A
#
# COMPACT_ATOMS: atom_id res chain seq x y z
N MET A 1 8.29 -22.04 5.57
CA MET A 1 7.55 -22.28 4.32
C MET A 1 6.07 -21.84 4.33
N LYS A 2 5.15 -22.43 5.12
CA LYS A 2 3.71 -22.04 5.06
C LYS A 2 3.46 -20.56 5.37
N HIS A 3 4.08 -20.04 6.43
CA HIS A 3 3.95 -18.64 6.85
C HIS A 3 4.62 -17.63 5.90
N GLU A 4 5.71 -18.01 5.22
CA GLU A 4 6.36 -17.15 4.22
C GLU A 4 5.48 -17.02 2.98
N LYS A 5 4.88 -18.13 2.54
CA LYS A 5 3.95 -18.15 1.42
C LYS A 5 2.72 -17.29 1.71
N GLU A 6 2.16 -17.36 2.91
CA GLU A 6 1.06 -16.48 3.36
C GLU A 6 1.45 -15.00 3.34
N LYS A 7 2.65 -14.65 3.82
CA LYS A 7 3.16 -13.27 3.77
C LYS A 7 3.39 -12.79 2.34
N ALA A 8 3.94 -13.63 1.47
CA ALA A 8 4.10 -13.32 0.04
C ALA A 8 2.74 -13.11 -0.66
N TYR A 9 1.73 -13.92 -0.34
CA TYR A 9 0.36 -13.67 -0.81
C TYR A 9 -0.18 -12.34 -0.30
N ARG A 10 0.14 -11.94 0.93
CA ARG A 10 -0.29 -10.65 1.46
C ARG A 10 0.36 -9.48 0.73
N VAL A 11 1.66 -9.58 0.41
CA VAL A 11 2.37 -8.61 -0.45
C VAL A 11 1.68 -8.51 -1.82
N LYS A 12 1.37 -9.65 -2.44
CA LYS A 12 0.65 -9.69 -3.72
C LYS A 12 -0.72 -8.97 -3.63
N SER A 13 -1.55 -9.34 -2.66
CA SER A 13 -2.86 -8.71 -2.44
C SER A 13 -2.74 -7.19 -2.28
N LEU A 14 -1.83 -6.69 -1.43
CA LEU A 14 -1.64 -5.24 -1.26
C LEU A 14 -1.23 -4.54 -2.56
N SER A 15 -0.39 -5.18 -3.38
CA SER A 15 -0.01 -4.60 -4.67
C SER A 15 -1.18 -4.50 -5.66
N GLN A 16 -2.11 -5.47 -5.62
CA GLN A 16 -3.33 -5.45 -6.41
C GLN A 16 -4.28 -4.36 -5.90
N ASP A 17 -4.49 -4.27 -4.58
CA ASP A 17 -5.34 -3.25 -3.96
C ASP A 17 -4.84 -1.82 -4.32
N ILE A 18 -3.52 -1.60 -4.31
CA ILE A 18 -2.91 -0.31 -4.72
C ILE A 18 -3.17 -0.03 -6.20
N LEU A 19 -3.01 -1.02 -7.07
CA LEU A 19 -3.21 -0.86 -8.51
C LEU A 19 -4.67 -0.58 -8.84
N GLU A 20 -5.60 -1.35 -8.27
CA GLU A 20 -7.04 -1.15 -8.43
C GLU A 20 -7.43 0.27 -8.05
N HIS A 21 -6.96 0.75 -6.90
CA HIS A 21 -7.26 2.10 -6.44
C HIS A 21 -6.69 3.18 -7.37
N LEU A 22 -5.49 2.99 -7.92
CA LEU A 22 -4.89 3.91 -8.90
C LEU A 22 -5.62 3.92 -10.25
N MET A 23 -6.31 2.85 -10.62
CA MET A 23 -7.09 2.76 -11.86
C MET A 23 -8.52 3.30 -11.71
N GLU A 24 -8.96 3.67 -10.50
CA GLU A 24 -10.28 4.25 -10.30
C GLU A 24 -10.42 5.59 -11.03
N ASP A 25 -11.44 5.67 -11.89
CA ASP A 25 -11.77 6.88 -12.63
C ASP A 25 -12.14 8.02 -11.67
N ASN A 26 -11.70 9.24 -12.00
CA ASN A 26 -11.94 10.47 -11.24
C ASN A 26 -11.22 10.59 -9.88
N THR A 27 -10.26 9.72 -9.57
CA THR A 27 -9.44 9.87 -8.37
C THR A 27 -8.25 10.81 -8.62
N ILE A 28 -8.26 11.98 -7.96
CA ILE A 28 -7.15 12.94 -8.00
C ILE A 28 -6.26 12.75 -6.77
N TYR A 29 -4.98 12.46 -7.02
CA TYR A 29 -3.93 12.36 -6.00
C TYR A 29 -3.03 13.59 -6.01
N ARG A 30 -2.47 13.94 -4.85
CA ARG A 30 -1.39 14.94 -4.81
C ARG A 30 -0.10 14.31 -5.31
N HIS A 31 0.72 15.10 -5.99
CA HIS A 31 2.03 14.65 -6.46
C HIS A 31 2.92 14.10 -5.33
N GLU A 32 2.89 14.71 -4.15
CA GLU A 32 3.65 14.26 -2.97
C GLU A 32 3.18 12.88 -2.46
N ASP A 33 1.87 12.65 -2.46
CA ASP A 33 1.28 11.37 -2.05
C ASP A 33 1.72 10.26 -3.03
N LEU A 34 1.63 10.52 -4.33
CA LEU A 34 2.09 9.60 -5.38
C LEU A 34 3.59 9.32 -5.29
N LYS A 35 4.40 10.36 -5.08
CA LYS A 35 5.85 10.20 -4.90
C LYS A 35 6.16 9.30 -3.71
N HIS A 36 5.44 9.46 -2.60
CA HIS A 36 5.64 8.62 -1.43
C HIS A 36 5.19 7.17 -1.65
N VAL A 37 4.07 6.96 -2.35
CA VAL A 37 3.61 5.62 -2.75
C VAL A 37 4.65 4.94 -3.64
N ILE A 38 5.18 5.63 -4.65
CA ILE A 38 6.23 5.12 -5.55
C ILE A 38 7.49 4.76 -4.76
N GLU A 39 7.91 5.59 -3.80
CA GLU A 39 9.06 5.29 -2.94
C GLU A 39 8.84 3.97 -2.16
N MET A 40 7.67 3.79 -1.55
CA MET A 40 7.36 2.58 -0.80
C MET A 40 7.31 1.34 -1.69
N LEU A 41 6.77 1.45 -2.90
CA LEU A 41 6.75 0.37 -3.87
C LEU A 41 8.17 0.00 -4.34
N ALA A 42 9.00 0.98 -4.68
CA ALA A 42 10.38 0.74 -5.11
C ALA A 42 11.21 0.05 -4.02
N ARG A 43 11.09 0.50 -2.76
CA ARG A 43 11.72 -0.17 -1.60
C ARG A 43 11.21 -1.59 -1.41
N SER A 44 9.91 -1.82 -1.57
CA SER A 44 9.31 -3.16 -1.46
C SER A 44 9.84 -4.10 -2.53
N VAL A 45 10.04 -3.63 -3.76
CA VAL A 45 10.68 -4.41 -4.83
C VAL A 45 12.12 -4.75 -4.46
N SER A 46 12.89 -3.78 -3.94
CA SER A 46 14.26 -4.04 -3.48
C SER A 46 14.31 -5.10 -2.39
N ASP A 47 13.44 -5.01 -1.37
CA ASP A 47 13.37 -5.99 -0.29
C ASP A 47 13.04 -7.39 -0.83
N LEU A 48 12.12 -7.50 -1.79
CA LEU A 48 11.75 -8.77 -2.39
C LEU A 48 12.88 -9.37 -3.23
N VAL A 49 13.65 -8.57 -3.96
CA VAL A 49 14.79 -9.06 -4.74
C VAL A 49 15.89 -9.56 -3.80
N THR A 50 16.12 -8.87 -2.67
CA THR A 50 17.07 -9.31 -1.63
C THR A 50 16.81 -10.74 -1.15
N LEU A 51 15.53 -11.15 -1.02
CA LEU A 51 15.16 -12.53 -0.68
C LEU A 51 15.73 -13.60 -1.64
N TYR A 52 15.95 -13.24 -2.90
CA TYR A 52 16.42 -14.16 -3.94
C TYR A 52 17.92 -14.03 -4.20
N THR A 53 18.53 -12.89 -3.89
CA THR A 53 19.94 -12.61 -4.18
C THR A 53 20.87 -12.90 -3.00
N GLU A 54 20.37 -12.92 -1.77
CA GLU A 54 21.19 -13.12 -0.57
C GLU A 54 20.99 -14.53 0.04
N ARG A 55 22.10 -15.26 0.23
CA ARG A 55 22.11 -16.67 0.67
C ARG A 55 21.53 -16.92 2.07
N GLU A 56 21.54 -15.91 2.95
CA GLU A 56 21.14 -16.02 4.36
C GLU A 56 20.12 -14.93 4.75
N ALA A 57 19.34 -14.42 3.79
CA ALA A 57 18.31 -13.43 4.11
C ALA A 57 17.28 -14.00 5.09
N ASP A 58 17.01 -13.26 6.17
CA ASP A 58 15.86 -13.54 7.03
C ASP A 58 14.57 -13.19 6.26
N HIS A 59 14.04 -14.20 5.57
CA HIS A 59 12.83 -14.09 4.78
C HIS A 59 11.64 -13.60 5.58
N GLU A 60 11.54 -14.00 6.85
CA GLU A 60 10.43 -13.61 7.69
C GLU A 60 10.47 -12.10 8.00
N THR A 61 11.63 -11.59 8.39
CA THR A 61 11.82 -10.16 8.69
C THR A 61 11.69 -9.31 7.43
N ALA A 62 12.30 -9.72 6.32
CA ALA A 62 12.21 -9.02 5.05
C ALA A 62 10.77 -8.96 4.52
N LEU A 63 10.00 -10.06 4.58
CA LEU A 63 8.59 -10.06 4.19
C LEU A 63 7.72 -9.19 5.13
N LYS A 64 7.96 -9.18 6.45
CA LYS A 64 7.26 -8.28 7.39
C LYS A 64 7.54 -6.81 7.07
N GLY A 65 8.80 -6.49 6.77
CA GLY A 65 9.24 -5.16 6.34
C GLY A 65 8.57 -4.73 5.04
N THR A 66 8.50 -5.64 4.06
CA THR A 66 7.85 -5.42 2.76
C THR A 66 6.35 -5.14 2.95
N ILE A 67 5.65 -5.96 3.73
CA ILE A 67 4.22 -5.77 4.03
C ILE A 67 3.97 -4.41 4.68
N SER A 68 4.82 -4.01 5.63
CA SER A 68 4.68 -2.71 6.30
C SER A 68 4.80 -1.54 5.32
N LYS A 69 5.78 -1.57 4.40
CA LYS A 69 5.95 -0.54 3.37
C LYS A 69 4.76 -0.49 2.40
N MET A 70 4.30 -1.64 1.94
CA MET A 70 3.11 -1.72 1.08
C MET A 70 1.86 -1.18 1.78
N ARG A 71 1.67 -1.48 3.07
CA ARG A 71 0.55 -0.92 3.86
C ARG A 71 0.65 0.60 4.00
N ILE A 72 1.85 1.15 4.16
CA ILE A 72 2.04 2.61 4.18
C ILE A 72 1.59 3.22 2.85
N GLY A 73 2.06 2.69 1.72
CA GLY A 73 1.63 3.14 0.39
C GLY A 73 0.11 3.03 0.18
N TYR A 74 -0.47 1.88 0.52
CA TYR A 74 -1.92 1.67 0.44
C TYR A 74 -2.70 2.66 1.31
N ASN A 75 -2.28 2.89 2.55
CA ASN A 75 -2.97 3.82 3.45
C ASN A 75 -2.91 5.27 2.96
N VAL A 76 -1.81 5.70 2.35
CA VAL A 76 -1.68 7.05 1.76
C VAL A 76 -2.74 7.29 0.69
N LEU A 77 -3.04 6.26 -0.09
CA LEU A 77 -4.08 6.30 -1.11
C LEU A 77 -5.49 6.30 -0.47
N GLN A 78 -5.73 5.42 0.50
CA GLN A 78 -7.04 5.23 1.16
C GLN A 78 -7.46 6.35 2.11
N TYR A 79 -6.52 7.02 2.78
CA TYR A 79 -6.82 8.02 3.82
C TYR A 79 -7.67 9.19 3.28
N LYS A 80 -7.66 9.42 1.97
CA LYS A 80 -8.48 10.44 1.33
C LYS A 80 -9.85 9.97 0.87
N GLU A 81 -10.09 8.68 0.64
CA GLU A 81 -11.46 8.20 0.41
C GLU A 81 -12.32 8.39 1.66
N THR A 82 -11.81 7.94 2.80
CA THR A 82 -12.46 8.09 4.11
C THR A 82 -12.60 9.55 4.50
N SER A 83 -11.58 10.38 4.30
CA SER A 83 -11.68 11.83 4.58
C SER A 83 -12.67 12.56 3.65
N LYS A 84 -12.81 12.14 2.38
CA LYS A 84 -13.81 12.69 1.44
C LYS A 84 -15.24 12.26 1.85
N MET A 85 -15.42 11.03 2.31
CA MET A 85 -16.71 10.51 2.78
C MET A 85 -17.19 11.20 4.08
N VAL A 86 -16.30 11.35 5.07
CA VAL A 86 -16.62 12.07 6.33
C VAL A 86 -17.04 13.51 6.06
N ARG A 87 -16.29 14.23 5.21
CA ARG A 87 -16.63 15.62 4.83
C ARG A 87 -17.95 15.73 4.03
N LYS A 88 -18.33 14.69 3.28
CA LYS A 88 -19.64 14.65 2.62
C LYS A 88 -20.76 14.47 3.64
N GLN A 89 -20.63 13.51 4.57
CA GLN A 89 -21.64 13.28 5.61
C GLN A 89 -21.88 14.51 6.51
N ASP A 90 -20.82 15.22 6.90
CA ASP A 90 -20.95 16.43 7.72
C ASP A 90 -21.68 17.55 6.98
N LYS A 91 -21.48 17.68 5.66
CA LYS A 91 -22.20 18.68 4.85
C LYS A 91 -23.70 18.41 4.74
N TYR A 92 -24.13 17.14 4.69
CA TYR A 92 -25.56 16.79 4.61
C TYR A 92 -26.27 16.86 5.95
N HIS A 93 -25.56 16.73 7.07
CA HIS A 93 -26.13 16.90 8.42
C HIS A 93 -26.25 18.37 8.86
N GLN A 94 -25.74 19.33 8.08
CA GLN A 94 -25.79 20.77 8.36
C GLN A 94 -26.81 21.53 7.50
N MET A 95 -27.59 20.86 6.65
CA MET A 95 -28.68 21.51 5.90
C MET A 95 -29.98 21.48 6.74
N PRO A 96 -30.64 22.63 6.95
CA PRO A 96 -31.88 22.75 7.74
C PRO A 96 -33.10 22.13 7.05
#